data_AF-A0A954LRZ5-F1
#
_entry.id   AF-A0A954LRZ5-F1
#
_cell.length_a   1.000
_cell.length_b   1.000
_cell.length_c   1.000
_cell.angle_alpha   90.00
_cell.angle_beta   90.00
_cell.angle_gamma   90.00
#
_symmetry.space_group_name_H-M   'P 1'
#
loop_
_entity.id
_entity.type
_entity.pdbx_description
1 polymer ?
#
loop_
_entity_poly.entity_id
_entity_poly.type
_entity_poly.pdbx_seq_one_letter_code
_entity_poly.pdbx_strand_id
1 'polypeptide(L)'
;MIRLTPEQSEQASQHPRGVECQAEGSEQTFVIMDAGIAEEMRRAFYRKESHESLTRAIDDMQSGRTMSVDEAETRLRDEMGFTSRSAT
;
A
#
# COMPACT_ATOMS: atom_id res chain seq x y z
N MET A 1 19.43 -10.61 -9.57
CA MET A 1 19.84 -9.26 -9.98
C MET A 1 19.62 -9.16 -11.48
N ILE A 2 18.61 -8.42 -11.92
CA ILE A 2 18.28 -8.27 -13.35
C ILE A 2 19.38 -7.40 -13.98
N ARG A 3 20.06 -7.91 -15.01
CA ARG A 3 21.05 -7.13 -15.77
C ARG A 3 20.33 -6.49 -16.94
N LEU A 4 20.20 -5.18 -16.91
CA LEU A 4 19.64 -4.40 -18.01
C LEU A 4 20.65 -4.33 -19.15
N THR A 5 20.17 -4.38 -20.39
CA THR A 5 21.02 -4.01 -21.52
C THR A 5 21.28 -2.49 -21.48
N PRO A 6 22.40 -2.01 -22.05
CA PRO A 6 22.68 -0.57 -22.11
C PRO A 6 21.54 0.23 -22.75
N GLU A 7 20.90 -0.34 -23.77
CA GLU A 7 19.77 0.24 -24.50
C GLU A 7 18.51 0.37 -23.62
N GLN A 8 18.24 -0.61 -22.75
CA GLN A 8 17.13 -0.56 -21.78
C GLN A 8 17.38 0.48 -20.68
N SER A 9 18.62 0.63 -20.22
CA SER A 9 18.99 1.67 -19.26
C SER A 9 18.86 3.07 -19.85
N GLU A 10 19.24 3.25 -21.12
CA GLU A 10 19.15 4.53 -21.81
C GLU A 10 17.69 4.92 -22.08
N GLN A 11 16.85 3.96 -22.50
CA GLN A 11 15.41 4.18 -22.64
C GLN A 11 14.72 4.50 -21.30
N ALA A 12 15.09 3.80 -20.22
CA ALA A 12 14.54 4.07 -18.89
C ALA A 12 14.84 5.50 -18.40
N SER A 13 15.95 6.08 -18.87
CA SER A 13 16.35 7.45 -18.55
C SER A 13 15.58 8.50 -19.37
N GLN A 14 15.08 8.14 -20.56
CA GLN A 14 14.37 9.04 -21.47
C GLN A 14 12.84 9.01 -21.31
N HIS A 15 12.30 7.97 -20.67
CA HIS A 15 10.86 7.83 -20.48
C HIS A 15 10.46 8.13 -19.02
N PRO A 16 9.77 9.27 -18.75
CA PRO A 16 9.37 9.65 -17.39
C PRO A 16 8.34 8.72 -16.74
N ARG A 17 7.79 7.76 -17.51
CA ARG A 17 6.83 6.75 -17.03
C ARG A 17 7.47 5.37 -16.78
N GLY A 18 8.78 5.24 -16.99
CA GLY A 18 9.49 3.97 -16.98
C GLY A 18 9.36 3.20 -18.30
N VAL A 19 10.09 2.10 -18.38
CA VAL A 19 10.15 1.19 -19.53
C VAL A 19 9.65 -0.18 -19.09
N GLU A 20 8.66 -0.69 -19.81
CA GLU A 20 8.19 -2.06 -19.64
C GLU A 20 9.25 -3.04 -20.17
N CYS A 21 9.56 -4.04 -19.37
CA CYS A 21 10.45 -5.12 -19.75
C CYS A 21 9.83 -6.47 -19.39
N GLN A 22 9.97 -7.42 -20.30
CA GLN A 22 9.56 -8.80 -20.08
C GLN A 22 10.82 -9.65 -19.98
N ALA A 23 10.97 -10.40 -18.89
CA ALA A 23 12.08 -11.32 -18.74
C ALA A 23 11.86 -12.57 -19.59
N GLU A 24 12.92 -13.07 -20.22
CA GLU A 24 12.86 -14.30 -21.02
C GLU A 24 12.44 -15.48 -20.14
N GLY A 25 11.34 -16.14 -20.50
CA GLY A 25 10.73 -17.22 -19.70
C GLY A 25 9.79 -16.78 -18.59
N SER A 26 9.47 -15.48 -18.48
CA SER A 26 8.48 -14.95 -17.53
C SER A 26 7.23 -14.44 -18.26
N GLU A 27 6.05 -14.82 -17.79
CA GLU A 27 4.78 -14.20 -18.20
C GLU A 27 4.55 -12.83 -17.55
N GLN A 28 5.39 -12.45 -16.58
CA GLN A 28 5.27 -11.17 -15.88
C GLN A 28 6.00 -10.05 -16.61
N THR A 29 5.28 -8.93 -16.79
CA THR A 29 5.82 -7.65 -17.23
C THR A 29 6.32 -6.86 -16.03
N PHE A 30 7.56 -6.39 -16.11
CA PHE A 30 8.19 -5.52 -15.12
C PHE A 30 8.29 -4.10 -15.68
N VAL A 31 8.38 -3.10 -14.80
CA VAL A 31 8.63 -1.71 -15.20
C VAL A 31 9.92 -1.25 -14.55
N ILE A 32 10.86 -0.78 -15.37
CA ILE A 32 12.09 -0.14 -14.92
C ILE A 32 11.86 1.37 -14.97
N MET A 33 12.08 2.06 -13.86
CA MET A 33 11.95 3.51 -13.78
C MET A 33 13.00 4.09 -12.85
N ASP A 34 13.14 5.42 -12.88
CA ASP A 34 13.99 6.14 -11.94
C ASP A 34 13.52 5.92 -10.49
N ALA A 35 14.48 5.74 -9.59
CA ALA A 35 14.20 5.44 -8.19
C ALA A 35 13.54 6.62 -7.45
N GLY A 36 13.88 7.86 -7.81
CA GLY A 36 13.26 9.06 -7.25
C GLY A 36 11.79 9.16 -7.66
N ILE A 37 11.49 8.91 -8.94
CA ILE A 37 10.11 8.87 -9.45
C ILE A 37 9.31 7.76 -8.75
N ALA A 38 9.87 6.56 -8.61
CA ALA A 38 9.21 5.47 -7.90
C ALA A 38 8.87 5.84 -6.44
N GLU A 39 9.78 6.52 -5.75
CA GLU A 39 9.58 6.98 -4.38
C GLU A 39 8.48 8.05 -4.28
N GLU A 40 8.45 9.00 -5.22
CA GLU A 40 7.40 10.01 -5.29
C GLU A 40 6.03 9.39 -5.56
N MET A 41 5.93 8.45 -6.51
CA MET A 41 4.71 7.70 -6.80
C MET A 41 4.24 6.92 -5.56
N ARG A 42 5.16 6.26 -4.86
CA ARG A 42 4.88 5.53 -3.62
C ARG A 42 4.32 6.46 -2.54
N ARG A 43 4.94 7.62 -2.32
CA ARG A 43 4.46 8.62 -1.35
C ARG A 43 3.10 9.21 -1.74
N ALA A 44 2.84 9.41 -3.03
CA ALA A 44 1.56 9.89 -3.52
C ALA A 44 0.46 8.84 -3.34
N PHE A 45 0.76 7.56 -3.60
CA PHE A 45 -0.15 6.45 -3.38
C PHE A 45 -0.55 6.31 -1.91
N TYR A 46 0.43 6.27 -0.99
CA TYR A 46 0.14 6.20 0.45
C TYR A 46 -0.58 7.44 0.98
N ARG A 47 -0.31 8.64 0.41
CA ARG A 47 -1.10 9.84 0.74
C ARG A 47 -2.55 9.72 0.28
N LYS A 48 -2.81 9.13 -0.89
CA LYS A 48 -4.18 8.88 -1.35
C LYS A 48 -4.89 7.84 -0.49
N GLU A 49 -4.22 6.75 -0.13
CA GLU A 49 -4.75 5.75 0.80
C GLU A 49 -5.07 6.36 2.18
N SER A 50 -4.19 7.24 2.67
CA SER A 50 -4.44 8.03 3.88
C SER A 50 -5.64 8.95 3.72
N HIS A 51 -5.81 9.61 2.57
CA HIS A 51 -6.97 10.47 2.31
C HIS A 51 -8.27 9.67 2.24
N GLU A 52 -8.32 8.55 1.54
CA GLU A 52 -9.49 7.67 1.48
C GLU A 52 -9.84 7.10 2.85
N SER A 53 -8.83 6.72 3.65
CA SER A 53 -9.02 6.26 5.03
C SER A 53 -9.60 7.35 5.92
N LEU A 54 -9.12 8.59 5.77
CA LEU A 54 -9.66 9.76 6.48
C LEU A 54 -11.10 10.06 6.04
N THR A 55 -11.39 10.00 4.74
CA THR A 55 -12.76 10.20 4.23
C THR A 55 -13.71 9.16 4.78
N ARG A 56 -13.33 7.88 4.80
CA ARG A 56 -14.16 6.82 5.41
C ARG A 56 -14.37 7.05 6.90
N ALA A 57 -13.33 7.42 7.64
CA ALA A 57 -13.44 7.72 9.06
C ALA A 57 -14.39 8.91 9.32
N ILE A 58 -14.32 9.96 8.50
CA ILE A 58 -15.24 11.10 8.58
C ILE A 58 -16.68 10.67 8.24
N ASP A 59 -16.89 9.87 7.20
CA ASP A 59 -18.20 9.35 6.82
C ASP A 59 -18.80 8.47 7.93
N ASP A 60 -18.00 7.66 8.60
CA ASP A 60 -18.44 6.84 9.74
C ASP A 60 -18.78 7.71 10.95
N MET A 61 -18.03 8.79 11.19
CA MET A 61 -18.37 9.81 12.19
C MET A 61 -19.68 10.53 11.88
N GLN A 62 -19.88 10.95 10.62
CA GLN A 62 -21.07 11.70 10.20
C GLN A 62 -22.33 10.83 10.14
N SER A 63 -22.19 9.55 9.82
CA SER A 63 -23.30 8.59 9.73
C SER A 63 -23.67 7.95 11.07
N GLY A 64 -22.95 8.27 12.15
CA GLY A 64 -23.17 7.69 13.47
C GLY A 64 -22.72 6.23 13.59
N ARG A 65 -21.96 5.72 12.62
CA ARG A 65 -21.30 4.39 12.68
C ARG A 65 -20.01 4.44 13.49
N THR A 66 -19.99 5.24 14.56
CA THR A 66 -18.86 5.34 15.47
C THR A 66 -19.00 4.31 16.56
N MET A 67 -17.91 3.60 16.81
CA MET A 67 -17.75 2.76 18.00
C MET A 67 -17.03 3.59 19.07
N SER A 68 -17.46 3.46 20.32
CA SER A 68 -16.74 4.08 21.44
C SER A 68 -15.36 3.43 21.62
N VAL A 69 -14.44 4.13 22.27
CA VAL A 69 -13.09 3.59 22.53
C VAL A 69 -13.16 2.29 23.33
N ASP A 70 -14.04 2.22 24.33
CA ASP A 70 -14.22 1.03 25.18
C ASP A 70 -14.75 -0.18 24.40
N GLU A 71 -15.67 0.04 23.45
CA GLU A 71 -16.19 -1.01 22.56
C GLU A 71 -15.12 -1.49 21.56
N ALA A 72 -14.31 -0.58 21.03
CA ALA A 72 -13.21 -0.91 20.14
C ALA A 72 -12.13 -1.73 20.87
N GLU A 73 -11.79 -1.37 22.11
CA GLU A 73 -10.86 -2.13 22.94
C GLU A 73 -11.38 -3.52 23.30
N THR A 74 -12.67 -3.63 23.64
CA THR A 74 -13.31 -4.92 23.95
C THR A 74 -13.27 -5.84 22.72
N ARG A 75 -13.65 -5.30 21.55
CA ARG A 75 -13.61 -6.05 20.29
C ARG A 75 -12.20 -6.48 19.90
N LEU A 76 -11.21 -5.60 20.08
CA LEU A 76 -9.80 -5.93 19.84
C LEU A 76 -9.30 -7.05 20.75
N ARG A 77 -9.70 -7.07 22.03
CA ARG A 77 -9.37 -8.16 22.95
C ARG A 77 -10.01 -9.48 22.53
N ASP A 78 -11.26 -9.44 22.09
CA ASP A 78 -11.97 -10.62 21.59
C ASP A 78 -11.33 -11.18 20.31
N GLU A 79 -10.98 -10.30 19.35
CA GLU A 79 -10.32 -10.67 18.09
C GLU A 79 -8.89 -11.19 18.29
N MET A 80 -8.15 -10.63 19.24
CA MET A 80 -6.79 -11.08 19.60
C MET A 80 -6.77 -12.30 20.53
N GLY A 81 -7.94 -12.87 20.86
CA GLY A 81 -8.04 -14.07 21.69
C GLY A 81 -7.71 -13.85 23.17
N PHE A 82 -7.70 -12.60 23.66
CA PHE A 82 -7.65 -12.28 25.09
C PHE A 82 -9.03 -12.49 25.73
N THR A 83 -9.62 -13.67 25.55
CA THR A 83 -10.75 -14.07 26.39
C THR A 83 -10.20 -14.19 27.81
N SER A 84 -10.67 -13.34 28.72
CA SER A 84 -10.36 -13.43 30.14
C SER A 84 -10.69 -14.84 30.63
N ARG A 85 -9.65 -15.64 30.87
CA ARG A 85 -9.76 -16.94 31.54
C ARG A 85 -10.09 -16.67 33.01
N SER A 86 -11.35 -16.33 33.28
CA SER A 86 -11.91 -16.43 34.62
C SER A 86 -12.55 -17.80 34.73
N ALA A 87 -11.78 -18.76 35.23
CA ALA A 87 -12.30 -20.00 35.80
C ALA A 87 -11.22 -20.63 36.69
N THR A 88 -11.15 -20.23 37.95
CA THR A 88 -11.44 -21.04 39.16
C THR A 88 -11.15 -20.20 40.39
#